data_AF-A0A7X9HK21-F1
#
_entry.id   AF-A0A7X9HK21-F1
#
_cell.length_a   1.000
_cell.length_b   1.000
_cell.length_c   1.000
_cell.angle_alpha   90.00
_cell.angle_beta   90.00
_cell.angle_gamma   90.00
#
_symmetry.space_group_name_H-M   'P 1'
#
loop_
_entity.id
_entity.type
_entity.pdbx_description
1 polymer ?
#
loop_
_entity_poly.entity_id
_entity_poly.type
_entity_poly.pdbx_seq_one_letter_code
_entity_poly.pdbx_strand_id
1 'polypeptide(L)'
;MYARRQWSLCDRDDLRYHWLADFDRDMLALVKEASLFDEPFPALMNAVEHDQVLAFERCNYLFVFNFNPVTSFTGYGVRVRPGKYRVVLDTDDARYGGFARLDHSLIYYAEPLARLASMGENQLKLYLPSRTGLVFKRIATPRVW
;
A
#
# COMPACT_ATOMS: atom_id res chain seq x y z
N MET A 1 25.87 -10.18 -29.05
CA MET A 1 25.62 -11.20 -28.00
C MET A 1 24.87 -10.53 -26.86
N TYR A 2 23.69 -11.03 -26.47
CA TYR A 2 22.78 -10.38 -25.50
C TYR A 2 22.85 -10.98 -24.09
N ALA A 3 23.70 -11.98 -23.85
CA ALA A 3 23.90 -12.61 -22.55
C ALA A 3 24.81 -11.77 -21.63
N ARG A 4 24.37 -10.58 -21.24
CA ARG A 4 25.06 -9.69 -20.29
C ARG A 4 24.07 -9.00 -19.37
N ARG A 5 24.53 -8.55 -18.19
CA ARG A 5 23.78 -7.65 -17.31
C ARG A 5 24.33 -6.22 -17.49
N GLN A 6 23.42 -5.26 -17.60
CA GLN A 6 23.76 -3.85 -17.76
C GLN A 6 23.56 -3.11 -16.44
N TRP A 7 24.38 -3.43 -15.43
CA TRP A 7 24.28 -2.84 -14.10
C TRP A 7 24.37 -1.32 -14.11
N SER A 8 25.17 -0.78 -15.03
CA SER A 8 25.29 0.66 -15.28
C SER A 8 23.97 1.37 -15.59
N LEU A 9 22.90 0.66 -15.95
CA LEU A 9 21.58 1.28 -16.12
C LEU A 9 20.99 1.71 -14.77
N CYS A 10 21.19 0.90 -13.73
CA CYS A 10 20.72 1.16 -12.37
C CYS A 10 21.60 2.19 -11.65
N ASP A 11 22.92 2.17 -11.90
CA ASP A 11 23.89 3.03 -11.22
C ASP A 11 23.88 4.49 -11.73
N ARG A 12 23.12 4.75 -12.79
CA ARG A 12 23.07 6.03 -13.49
C ARG A 12 21.85 6.83 -13.09
N ASP A 13 22.07 7.89 -12.31
CA ASP A 13 21.03 8.82 -11.84
C ASP A 13 20.39 9.64 -12.97
N ASP A 14 21.02 9.71 -14.15
CA ASP A 14 20.45 10.36 -15.34
C ASP A 14 19.42 9.50 -16.08
N LEU A 15 19.25 8.24 -15.67
CA LEU A 15 18.28 7.30 -16.20
C LEU A 15 17.19 7.00 -15.17
N ARG A 16 16.09 6.38 -15.61
CA ARG A 16 14.93 6.10 -14.73
C ARG A 16 14.98 4.71 -14.06
N TYR A 17 16.00 3.91 -14.32
CA TYR A 17 16.05 2.52 -13.82
C TYR A 17 16.29 2.45 -12.31
N HIS A 18 17.02 3.42 -11.75
CA HIS A 18 17.32 3.45 -10.33
C HIS A 18 16.03 3.52 -9.49
N TRP A 19 14.99 4.23 -9.95
CA TRP A 19 13.68 4.29 -9.29
C TRP A 19 13.07 2.92 -9.00
N LEU A 20 13.20 1.98 -9.95
CA LEU A 20 12.71 0.61 -9.78
C LEU A 20 13.55 -0.16 -8.76
N ALA A 21 14.86 0.06 -8.74
CA ALA A 21 15.76 -0.57 -7.78
C ALA A 21 15.60 0.02 -6.37
N ASP A 22 15.34 1.33 -6.26
CA ASP A 22 15.02 2.02 -5.01
C ASP A 22 13.74 1.47 -4.41
N PHE A 23 12.70 1.28 -5.23
CA PHE A 23 11.46 0.64 -4.82
C PHE A 23 11.69 -0.81 -4.39
N ASP A 24 12.42 -1.61 -5.16
CA ASP A 24 12.71 -3.01 -4.82
C ASP A 24 13.44 -3.14 -3.49
N ARG A 25 14.46 -2.30 -3.26
CA ARG A 25 15.20 -2.25 -1.99
C ARG A 25 14.27 -1.96 -0.82
N ASP A 26 13.43 -0.92 -0.91
CA ASP A 26 12.59 -0.48 0.20
C ASP A 26 11.41 -1.45 0.42
N MET A 27 10.88 -2.07 -0.64
CA MET A 27 9.92 -3.18 -0.57
C MET A 27 10.52 -4.38 0.16
N LEU A 28 11.74 -4.80 -0.18
CA LEU A 28 12.41 -5.92 0.48
C LEU A 28 12.75 -5.60 1.95
N ALA A 29 13.09 -4.35 2.26
CA ALA A 29 13.30 -3.90 3.63
C ALA A 29 12.00 -4.00 4.45
N LEU A 30 10.87 -3.56 3.89
CA LEU A 30 9.56 -3.70 4.51
C LEU A 30 9.18 -5.17 4.74
N VAL A 31 9.38 -6.03 3.74
CA VAL A 31 9.10 -7.47 3.84
C VAL A 31 9.88 -8.11 5.01
N LYS A 32 11.14 -7.73 5.18
CA LYS A 32 11.99 -8.19 6.28
C LYS A 32 11.56 -7.63 7.64
N GLU A 33 11.28 -6.33 7.74
CA GLU A 33 10.81 -5.71 8.99
C GLU A 33 9.47 -6.31 9.44
N ALA A 34 8.58 -6.57 8.49
CA ALA A 34 7.23 -7.07 8.74
C ALA A 34 7.17 -8.57 9.03
N SER A 35 8.27 -9.31 8.81
CA SER A 35 8.28 -10.77 8.69
C SER A 35 7.07 -11.28 7.89
N LEU A 36 6.84 -10.68 6.72
CA LEU A 36 5.56 -10.78 6.02
C LEU A 36 5.14 -12.23 5.71
N PHE A 37 6.13 -13.10 5.53
CA PHE A 37 5.93 -14.50 5.18
C PHE A 37 5.75 -15.44 6.38
N ASP A 38 5.87 -14.95 7.62
CA ASP A 38 5.55 -15.73 8.83
C ASP A 38 4.03 -16.01 8.92
N GLU A 39 3.21 -15.10 8.41
CA GLU A 39 1.78 -15.33 8.19
C GLU A 39 1.57 -16.06 6.84
N PRO A 40 1.07 -17.30 6.82
CA PRO A 40 0.99 -18.11 5.60
C PRO A 40 0.00 -17.54 4.58
N PHE A 41 -1.10 -16.92 5.02
CA PHE A 41 -2.18 -16.50 4.13
C PHE A 41 -2.55 -15.03 4.31
N PRO A 42 -2.71 -14.27 3.21
CA PRO A 42 -3.32 -12.94 3.29
C PRO A 42 -4.84 -13.06 3.50
N ALA A 43 -5.41 -12.09 4.19
CA ALA A 43 -6.85 -11.91 4.31
C ALA A 43 -7.33 -10.91 3.23
N LEU A 44 -8.16 -11.37 2.30
CA LEU A 44 -8.74 -10.50 1.28
C LEU A 44 -9.73 -9.51 1.90
N MET A 45 -9.55 -8.21 1.65
CA MET A 45 -10.43 -7.16 2.16
C MET A 45 -11.39 -6.64 1.09
N ASN A 46 -10.85 -6.28 -0.07
CA ASN A 46 -11.61 -5.84 -1.23
C ASN A 46 -11.01 -6.47 -2.50
N ALA A 47 -11.87 -6.95 -3.39
CA ALA A 47 -11.52 -7.23 -4.78
C ALA A 47 -12.67 -6.74 -5.65
N VAL A 48 -12.53 -5.54 -6.22
CA VAL A 48 -13.57 -4.89 -7.01
C VAL A 48 -13.11 -4.83 -8.46
N GLU A 49 -13.60 -5.76 -9.28
CA GLU A 49 -13.15 -5.93 -10.67
C GLU A 49 -13.42 -4.70 -11.53
N HIS A 50 -14.60 -4.10 -11.40
CA HIS A 50 -15.00 -2.90 -12.15
C HIS A 50 -14.05 -1.73 -11.88
N ASP A 51 -13.71 -1.50 -10.61
CA ASP A 51 -12.82 -0.40 -10.21
C ASP A 51 -11.35 -0.75 -10.42
N GLN A 52 -11.04 -2.04 -10.60
CA GLN A 52 -9.69 -2.60 -10.66
C GLN A 52 -8.90 -2.32 -9.37
N VAL A 53 -9.58 -2.40 -8.23
CA VAL A 53 -9.00 -2.19 -6.89
C VAL A 53 -8.90 -3.51 -6.14
N LEU A 54 -7.72 -3.80 -5.63
CA LEU A 54 -7.42 -4.96 -4.79
C LEU A 54 -6.88 -4.48 -3.45
N ALA A 55 -7.46 -4.97 -2.35
CA ALA A 55 -6.94 -4.75 -1.02
C ALA A 55 -6.92 -6.04 -0.21
N PHE A 56 -5.83 -6.28 0.50
CA PHE A 56 -5.69 -7.41 1.42
C PHE A 56 -4.86 -7.02 2.62
N GLU A 57 -5.08 -7.70 3.75
CA GLU A 57 -4.21 -7.61 4.91
C GLU A 57 -3.30 -8.84 5.00
N ARG A 58 -2.09 -8.63 5.51
CA ARG A 58 -1.19 -9.71 5.91
C ARG A 58 -0.37 -9.24 7.11
N CYS A 59 -0.26 -10.06 8.15
CA CYS A 59 0.24 -9.66 9.46
C CYS A 59 -0.52 -8.41 9.99
N ASN A 60 0.21 -7.30 10.21
CA ASN A 60 -0.33 -6.00 10.66
C ASN A 60 -0.30 -4.93 9.56
N TYR A 61 -0.23 -5.37 8.30
CA TYR A 61 -0.12 -4.48 7.15
C TYR A 61 -1.33 -4.65 6.23
N LEU A 62 -1.84 -3.52 5.75
CA LEU A 62 -2.87 -3.45 4.72
C LEU A 62 -2.21 -3.04 3.41
N PHE A 63 -2.39 -3.84 2.37
CA PHE A 63 -1.93 -3.57 1.02
C PHE A 63 -3.13 -3.15 0.17
N VAL A 64 -3.02 -2.04 -0.55
CA VAL A 64 -4.08 -1.50 -1.41
C VAL A 64 -3.47 -1.17 -2.76
N PHE A 65 -4.03 -1.74 -3.82
CA PHE A 65 -3.60 -1.54 -5.19
C PHE A 65 -4.75 -0.97 -6.01
N ASN A 66 -4.50 0.14 -6.68
CA ASN A 66 -5.37 0.67 -7.72
C ASN A 66 -4.71 0.37 -9.08
N PHE A 67 -5.18 -0.70 -9.73
CA PHE A 67 -4.72 -1.07 -11.07
C PHE A 67 -5.45 -0.31 -12.18
N ASN A 68 -6.41 0.55 -11.85
CA ASN A 68 -7.14 1.31 -12.84
C ASN A 68 -6.19 2.17 -13.68
N PRO A 69 -6.25 2.07 -15.02
CA PRO A 69 -5.29 2.74 -15.88
C PRO A 69 -5.51 4.25 -15.95
N VAL A 70 -6.67 4.76 -15.52
CA VAL A 70 -7.10 6.15 -15.72
C VAL A 70 -7.66 6.75 -14.42
N THR A 71 -8.58 6.05 -13.77
CA THR A 71 -9.38 6.59 -12.66
C THR A 71 -8.59 6.61 -11.36
N SER A 72 -8.56 7.80 -10.74
CA SER A 72 -8.15 7.99 -9.35
C SER A 72 -9.40 8.13 -8.48
N PHE A 73 -9.40 7.51 -7.30
CA PHE A 73 -10.56 7.52 -6.40
C PHE A 73 -10.29 8.38 -5.17
N THR A 74 -11.24 9.23 -4.79
CA THR A 74 -11.19 10.03 -3.56
C THR A 74 -12.20 9.51 -2.56
N GLY A 75 -11.77 9.24 -1.32
CA GLY A 75 -12.65 8.72 -0.27
C GLY A 75 -13.11 7.28 -0.51
N TYR A 76 -12.31 6.47 -1.22
CA TYR A 76 -12.61 5.07 -1.52
C TYR A 76 -12.61 4.24 -0.24
N GLY A 77 -13.70 3.51 0.02
CA GLY A 77 -13.88 2.69 1.22
C GLY A 77 -13.20 1.33 1.10
N VAL A 78 -12.11 1.13 1.85
CA VAL A 78 -11.43 -0.17 1.98
C VAL A 78 -11.75 -0.78 3.33
N ARG A 79 -12.22 -2.04 3.35
CA ARG A 79 -12.52 -2.76 4.59
C ARG A 79 -11.25 -3.03 5.38
N VAL A 80 -11.31 -2.83 6.70
CA VAL A 80 -10.16 -3.01 7.59
C VAL A 80 -10.58 -3.47 8.99
N ARG A 81 -9.62 -3.99 9.75
CA ARG A 81 -9.79 -4.12 11.21
C ARG A 81 -9.84 -2.73 11.88
N PRO A 82 -10.54 -2.58 13.02
CA PRO A 82 -10.52 -1.33 13.77
C PRO A 82 -9.10 -0.93 14.17
N GLY A 83 -8.79 0.36 14.11
CA GLY A 83 -7.47 0.88 14.51
C GLY A 83 -7.08 2.15 13.77
N LYS A 84 -5.80 2.51 13.93
CA LYS A 84 -5.16 3.61 13.23
C LYS A 84 -4.15 3.04 12.23
N TYR A 85 -4.02 3.68 11.09
CA TYR A 85 -3.18 3.23 9.99
C TYR A 85 -2.30 4.38 9.53
N ARG A 86 -1.05 4.08 9.19
CA ARG A 86 -0.11 5.03 8.59
C ARG A 86 0.47 4.42 7.33
N VAL A 87 0.72 5.24 6.31
CA VAL A 87 1.42 4.80 5.10
C VAL A 87 2.87 4.45 5.49
N VAL A 88 3.35 3.31 5.02
CA VAL A 88 4.76 2.87 5.20
C VAL A 88 5.47 2.61 3.88
N LEU A 89 4.72 2.40 2.79
CA LEU A 89 5.26 2.32 1.44
C LEU A 89 4.21 2.88 0.47
N ASP A 90 4.67 3.70 -0.46
CA ASP A 90 3.84 4.35 -1.49
C ASP A 90 4.60 4.33 -2.80
N THR A 91 4.10 3.57 -3.78
CA THR A 91 4.72 3.48 -5.11
C THR A 91 4.69 4.80 -5.89
N ASP A 92 3.83 5.75 -5.50
CA ASP A 92 3.72 7.06 -6.13
C ASP A 92 4.70 8.09 -5.54
N ASP A 93 5.53 7.72 -4.55
CA ASP A 93 6.56 8.61 -4.00
C ASP A 93 7.55 9.04 -5.10
N ALA A 94 7.97 10.31 -5.08
CA ALA A 94 8.93 10.86 -6.04
C ALA A 94 10.26 10.10 -6.07
N ARG A 95 10.67 9.48 -4.94
CA ARG A 95 11.89 8.66 -4.89
C ARG A 95 11.83 7.42 -5.79
N TYR A 96 10.62 6.95 -6.09
CA TYR A 96 10.37 5.83 -7.02
C TYR A 96 9.90 6.32 -8.40
N GLY A 97 10.07 7.61 -8.70
CA GLY A 97 9.64 8.22 -9.96
C GLY A 97 8.13 8.43 -10.09
N GLY A 98 7.40 8.39 -8.96
CA GLY A 98 5.97 8.70 -8.92
C GLY A 98 5.68 10.21 -8.84
N PHE A 99 4.39 10.56 -8.69
CA PHE A 99 3.92 11.94 -8.71
C PHE A 99 3.81 12.61 -7.33
N ALA A 100 4.15 11.89 -6.25
CA ALA A 100 4.10 12.32 -4.86
C ALA A 100 2.76 12.96 -4.44
N ARG A 101 1.65 12.28 -4.77
CA ARG A 101 0.29 12.83 -4.55
C ARG A 101 -0.26 12.64 -3.14
N LEU A 102 0.36 11.78 -2.32
CA LEU A 102 -0.09 11.52 -0.95
C LEU A 102 0.73 12.30 0.09
N ASP A 103 0.04 12.72 1.15
CA ASP A 103 0.68 13.24 2.37
C ASP A 103 0.94 12.09 3.35
N HIS A 104 2.20 11.72 3.51
CA HIS A 104 2.62 10.62 4.39
C HIS A 104 2.56 10.95 5.89
N SER A 105 2.28 12.22 6.28
CA SER A 105 2.11 12.62 7.67
C SER A 105 0.75 12.23 8.26
N LEU A 106 -0.21 11.88 7.40
CA LEU A 106 -1.58 11.58 7.79
C LEU A 106 -1.70 10.25 8.53
N ILE A 107 -2.50 10.26 9.60
CA ILE A 107 -2.96 9.06 10.29
C ILE A 107 -4.40 8.80 9.85
N TYR A 108 -4.63 7.61 9.31
CA TYR A 108 -5.94 7.16 8.85
C TYR A 108 -6.65 6.41 9.97
N TYR A 109 -7.89 6.81 10.25
CA TYR A 109 -8.70 6.22 11.32
C TYR A 109 -9.77 5.31 10.71
N ALA A 110 -9.84 4.08 11.19
CA ALA A 110 -10.91 3.16 10.82
C ALA A 110 -12.25 3.69 11.36
N GLU A 111 -13.22 3.87 10.46
CA GLU A 111 -14.59 4.26 10.80
C GLU A 111 -15.54 3.07 10.63
N PRO A 112 -16.61 2.95 11.44
CA PRO A 112 -17.61 1.91 11.27
C PRO A 112 -18.26 1.98 9.88
N LEU A 113 -18.37 0.83 9.22
CA LEU A 113 -19.03 0.75 7.92
C LEU A 113 -20.56 0.84 8.14
N ALA A 114 -21.17 1.98 7.81
CA ALA A 114 -22.56 2.29 8.17
C ALA A 114 -23.59 1.19 7.83
N ARG A 115 -23.43 0.50 6.69
CA ARG A 115 -24.33 -0.60 6.26
C ARG A 115 -24.16 -1.90 7.06
N LEU A 116 -23.02 -2.10 7.72
CA LEU A 116 -22.63 -3.33 8.42
C LEU A 116 -22.13 -3.03 9.84
N ALA A 117 -22.55 -1.89 10.41
CA ALA A 117 -22.11 -1.46 11.73
C ALA A 117 -22.47 -2.47 12.82
N SER A 118 -23.61 -3.17 12.67
CA SER A 118 -24.03 -4.26 13.57
C SER A 118 -23.14 -5.50 13.50
N MET A 119 -22.33 -5.66 12.45
CA MET A 119 -21.37 -6.76 12.28
C MET A 119 -19.95 -6.36 12.68
N GLY A 120 -19.74 -5.12 13.16
CA GLY A 120 -18.43 -4.65 13.61
C GLY A 120 -17.41 -4.42 12.48
N GLU A 121 -17.86 -4.34 11.23
CA GLU A 121 -16.99 -4.03 10.09
C GLU A 121 -16.60 -2.54 10.10
N ASN A 122 -15.33 -2.27 9.79
CA ASN A 122 -14.79 -0.92 9.67
C ASN A 122 -14.21 -0.71 8.27
N GLN A 123 -14.06 0.56 7.89
CA GLN A 123 -13.44 0.95 6.64
C GLN A 123 -12.44 2.11 6.84
N LEU A 124 -11.49 2.20 5.92
CA LEU A 124 -10.70 3.40 5.68
C LEU A 124 -11.19 4.08 4.41
N LYS A 125 -11.39 5.40 4.48
CA LYS A 125 -11.58 6.25 3.30
C LYS A 125 -10.23 6.71 2.81
N LEU A 126 -9.84 6.27 1.62
CA LEU A 126 -8.53 6.51 1.05
C LEU A 126 -8.61 7.36 -0.22
N TYR A 127 -7.57 8.15 -0.47
CA TYR A 127 -7.29 8.65 -1.81
C TYR A 127 -6.40 7.64 -2.51
N LEU A 128 -6.87 7.08 -3.63
CA LEU A 128 -6.21 6.04 -4.41
C LEU A 128 -5.93 6.56 -5.82
N PRO A 129 -4.73 7.12 -6.09
CA PRO A 129 -4.37 7.54 -7.43
C PRO A 129 -4.30 6.35 -8.40
N SER A 130 -4.54 6.59 -9.69
CA SER A 130 -4.45 5.55 -10.72
C SER A 130 -3.05 4.93 -10.80
N ARG A 131 -2.99 3.60 -10.98
CA ARG A 131 -1.75 2.80 -11.09
C ARG A 131 -0.82 2.92 -9.88
N THR A 132 -1.37 2.83 -8.67
CA THR A 132 -0.57 2.93 -7.43
C THR A 132 -0.78 1.73 -6.53
N GLY A 133 0.26 1.40 -5.76
CA GLY A 133 0.24 0.50 -4.62
C GLY A 133 0.60 1.26 -3.35
N LEU A 134 -0.24 1.12 -2.32
CA LEU A 134 -0.06 1.71 -1.00
C LEU A 134 0.00 0.59 0.04
N VAL A 135 0.92 0.70 0.99
CA VAL A 135 0.99 -0.20 2.14
C VAL A 135 0.85 0.61 3.41
N PHE A 136 -0.08 0.20 4.26
CA PHE A 136 -0.34 0.82 5.55
C PHE A 136 0.06 -0.12 6.68
N LYS A 137 0.70 0.40 7.72
CA LYS A 137 0.94 -0.32 8.98
C LYS A 137 -0.15 0.04 9.98
N ARG A 138 -0.81 -0.97 10.54
CA ARG A 138 -1.75 -0.78 11.64
C ARG A 138 -0.96 -0.44 12.91
N ILE A 139 -1.25 0.72 13.49
CA ILE A 139 -0.64 1.17 14.75
C ILE A 139 -1.38 0.47 15.89
N ALA A 140 -0.65 -0.27 16.72
CA ALA A 140 -1.22 -0.88 17.92
C ALA A 140 -1.64 0.22 18.90
N THR A 141 -2.90 0.21 19.33
CA THR A 141 -3.33 1.00 20.48
C THR A 141 -2.89 0.27 21.75
N PRO A 142 -2.16 0.91 22.69
CA PRO A 142 -1.85 0.29 23.97
C PRO A 142 -3.16 -0.09 24.67
N ARG A 143 -3.26 -1.32 25.17
CA ARG A 143 -4.35 -1.69 26.09
C ARG A 143 -4.12 -0.91 27.39
N VAL A 144 -4.97 0.07 27.66
CA VAL A 144 -5.06 0.69 28.98
C VAL A 144 -5.81 -0.31 29.86
N TRP A 145 -5.15 -0.82 30.89
CA TRP A 145 -5.74 -1.66 31.94
C TRP A 145 -6.38 -0.78 33.00
#